data_AF-A0ABD4B0J3-F1
#
_entry.id   AF-A0ABD4B0J3-F1
#
_cell.length_a   1.000
_cell.length_b   1.000
_cell.length_c   1.000
_cell.angle_alpha   90.00
_cell.angle_beta   90.00
_cell.angle_gamma   90.00
#
_symmetry.space_group_name_H-M   'P 1'
#
loop_
_entity.id
_entity.type
_entity.pdbx_description
1 polymer ?
#
loop_
_entity_poly.entity_id
_entity_poly.type
_entity_poly.pdbx_seq_one_letter_code
_entity_poly.pdbx_strand_id
1 'polypeptide(L)'
;MGNPAIGGYGIDPERNISEADGRKVYVIHRSGDYWYRTDDPTRWPSTTISWTANGLGPVAFRTMTTTLGVNVYLHDIRENMAHVDVLEIDGSATLELVYL
;
A
#
# COMPACT_ATOMS: atom_id res chain seq x y z
N MET A 1 -28.22 -0.04 7.78
CA MET A 1 -27.10 0.03 8.74
C MET A 1 -25.93 -0.65 8.07
N GLY A 2 -24.89 0.10 7.68
CA GLY A 2 -23.77 -0.44 6.89
C GLY A 2 -22.87 -1.34 7.73
N ASN A 3 -22.34 -2.40 7.12
CA ASN A 3 -21.35 -3.28 7.74
C ASN A 3 -20.07 -2.46 8.01
N PRO A 4 -19.65 -2.26 9.28
CA PRO A 4 -18.41 -1.54 9.57
C PRO A 4 -17.23 -2.30 8.95
N ALA A 5 -16.19 -1.57 8.52
CA ALA A 5 -15.00 -2.19 7.95
C ALA A 5 -14.34 -3.10 8.99
N ILE A 6 -14.29 -4.40 8.70
CA ILE A 6 -13.71 -5.46 9.56
C ILE A 6 -12.17 -5.42 9.55
N GLY A 7 -11.59 -4.68 8.61
CA GLY A 7 -10.15 -4.64 8.36
C GLY A 7 -9.74 -3.53 7.43
N GLY A 8 -8.43 -3.44 7.22
CA GLY A 8 -7.79 -2.54 6.28
C GLY A 8 -6.58 -3.21 5.64
N TYR A 9 -5.91 -2.47 4.78
CA TYR A 9 -4.63 -2.86 4.23
C TYR A 9 -3.67 -1.68 4.26
N GLY A 10 -2.40 -1.97 4.43
CA GLY A 10 -1.30 -1.06 4.21
C GLY A 10 -0.51 -1.52 2.99
N ILE A 11 -0.08 -0.57 2.17
CA ILE A 11 0.91 -0.80 1.13
C ILE A 11 2.28 -0.45 1.73
N ASP A 12 3.26 -1.34 1.56
CA ASP A 12 4.62 -1.20 2.05
C ASP A 12 5.62 -1.45 0.91
N PRO A 13 5.91 -0.44 0.09
CA PRO A 13 6.97 -0.53 -0.92
C PRO A 13 8.33 -0.50 -0.23
N GLU A 14 9.30 -1.24 -0.79
CA GLU A 14 10.62 -1.37 -0.19
C GLU A 14 11.32 -0.01 0.01
N ARG A 15 11.72 0.27 1.26
CA ARG A 15 12.03 1.61 1.80
C ARG A 15 13.22 2.33 1.18
N ASN A 16 14.19 1.59 0.63
CA ASN A 16 15.51 2.15 0.39
C ASN A 16 15.65 2.66 -1.05
N ILE A 17 15.70 1.74 -1.99
CA ILE A 17 16.03 2.01 -3.38
C ILE A 17 15.43 0.87 -4.17
N SER A 18 14.56 1.19 -5.11
CA SER A 18 14.11 0.20 -6.09
C SER A 18 14.83 0.45 -7.40
N GLU A 19 15.09 -0.62 -8.16
CA GLU A 19 15.50 -0.49 -9.55
C GLU A 19 14.31 -0.83 -10.44
N ALA A 20 13.95 0.11 -11.31
CA ALA A 20 12.87 -0.03 -12.26
C ALA A 20 13.40 0.18 -13.67
N ASP A 21 13.29 -0.82 -14.55
CA ASP A 21 13.90 -0.84 -15.88
C ASP A 21 15.40 -0.47 -15.92
N GLY A 22 16.20 -1.02 -15.00
CA GLY A 22 17.64 -0.80 -14.99
C GLY A 22 18.10 0.53 -14.36
N ARG A 23 17.17 1.33 -13.84
CA ARG A 23 17.48 2.62 -13.20
C ARG A 23 16.97 2.70 -11.77
N LYS A 24 17.76 3.40 -10.95
CA LYS A 24 17.42 3.72 -9.57
C LYS A 24 16.18 4.61 -9.51
N VAL A 25 15.19 4.22 -8.71
CA VAL A 25 13.97 5.00 -8.43
C VAL A 25 13.67 5.07 -6.93
N TYR A 26 12.89 6.09 -6.57
CA TYR A 26 12.48 6.39 -5.20
C TYR A 26 10.96 6.44 -5.10
N VAL A 27 10.43 6.05 -3.95
CA VAL A 27 9.00 6.17 -3.66
C VAL A 27 8.63 7.64 -3.48
N ILE A 28 7.58 8.05 -4.17
CA ILE A 28 6.93 9.35 -4.02
C ILE A 28 5.47 9.16 -3.65
N HIS A 29 4.90 10.17 -3.02
CA HIS A 29 3.50 10.20 -2.65
C HIS A 29 2.84 11.50 -3.07
N ARG A 30 1.54 11.42 -3.34
CA ARG A 30 0.74 12.58 -3.71
C ARG A 30 0.15 13.25 -2.48
N SER A 31 0.36 14.55 -2.34
CA SER A 31 -0.34 15.41 -1.39
C SER A 31 -0.86 16.64 -2.12
N GLY A 32 -2.19 16.73 -2.25
CA GLY A 32 -2.84 17.66 -3.18
C GLY A 32 -2.40 17.42 -4.62
N ASP A 33 -1.90 18.47 -5.27
CA ASP A 33 -1.40 18.41 -6.65
C ASP A 33 0.10 18.17 -6.76
N TYR A 34 0.78 18.00 -5.63
CA TYR A 34 2.23 17.87 -5.57
C TYR A 34 2.67 16.46 -5.23
N TRP A 35 3.87 16.12 -5.72
CA TRP A 35 4.56 14.87 -5.43
C TRP A 35 5.72 15.13 -4.48
N TYR A 36 5.83 14.29 -3.46
CA TYR A 36 6.88 14.38 -2.46
C TYR A 36 7.60 13.06 -2.33
N ARG A 37 8.93 13.11 -2.27
CA ARG A 37 9.75 11.95 -1.92
C ARG A 37 9.51 11.59 -0.46
N THR A 38 9.42 10.29 -0.19
CA THR A 38 9.44 9.77 1.17
C THR A 38 10.62 8.82 1.34
N ASP A 39 11.15 8.76 2.55
CA ASP A 39 12.04 7.69 2.99
C ASP A 39 11.31 6.74 3.99
N ASP A 40 10.03 7.01 4.31
CA ASP A 40 9.16 6.17 5.12
C ASP A 40 7.81 5.95 4.40
N PRO A 41 7.65 4.83 3.68
CA PRO A 41 6.42 4.54 2.95
C PRO A 41 5.44 3.67 3.76
N THR A 42 5.74 3.40 5.03
CA THR A 42 5.01 2.38 5.79
C THR A 42 3.65 2.91 6.19
N ARG A 43 2.59 2.30 5.64
CA ARG A 43 1.18 2.39 6.10
C ARG A 43 0.41 3.60 5.60
N TRP A 44 0.20 3.68 4.28
CA TRP A 44 -0.74 4.65 3.73
C TRP A 44 -2.00 3.98 3.17
N PRO A 45 -3.07 3.84 3.98
CA PRO A 45 -4.33 3.29 3.52
C PRO A 45 -5.10 4.21 2.55
N SER A 46 -4.65 5.45 2.34
CA SER A 46 -5.37 6.45 1.53
C SER A 46 -4.49 7.35 0.65
N THR A 47 -3.22 7.02 0.47
CA THR A 47 -2.28 7.88 -0.29
C THR A 47 -1.94 7.24 -1.63
N THR A 48 -2.03 8.02 -2.70
CA THR A 48 -1.50 7.59 -4.00
C THR A 48 0.02 7.61 -3.95
N ILE A 49 0.64 6.46 -4.19
CA ILE A 49 2.09 6.31 -4.31
C ILE A 49 2.49 6.13 -5.77
N SER A 50 3.74 6.47 -6.08
CA SER A 50 4.38 6.16 -7.35
C SER A 50 5.90 6.12 -7.16
N TRP A 51 6.63 5.90 -8.24
CA TRP A 51 8.10 5.98 -8.28
C TRP A 51 8.58 7.15 -9.13
N THR A 52 9.76 7.67 -8.79
CA THR A 52 10.45 8.73 -9.54
C THR A 52 11.92 8.42 -9.70
N ALA A 53 12.52 8.82 -10.82
CA ALA A 53 13.96 8.73 -11.03
C ALA A 53 14.71 9.98 -10.51
N ASN A 54 14.04 11.13 -10.43
CA ASN A 54 14.68 12.43 -10.18
C ASN A 54 13.94 13.33 -9.17
N GLY A 55 12.81 12.89 -8.61
CA GLY A 55 12.04 13.68 -7.64
C GLY A 55 11.01 14.62 -8.25
N LEU A 56 10.90 14.69 -9.58
CA LEU A 56 10.04 15.67 -10.27
C LEU A 56 8.66 15.12 -10.64
N GLY A 57 8.38 13.85 -10.32
CA GLY A 57 7.08 13.24 -10.59
C GLY A 57 7.12 11.73 -10.90
N PRO A 58 5.95 11.14 -11.12
CA PRO A 58 5.79 9.72 -11.39
C PRO A 58 6.45 9.33 -12.71
N VAL A 59 7.02 8.13 -12.75
CA VAL A 59 7.62 7.57 -13.96
C VAL A 59 7.06 6.18 -14.23
N ALA A 60 6.70 5.93 -15.49
CA ALA A 60 6.33 4.60 -15.93
C ALA A 60 7.57 3.71 -16.02
N PHE A 61 7.38 2.42 -15.73
CA PHE A 61 8.37 1.36 -15.94
C PHE A 61 7.67 0.07 -16.38
N ARG A 62 8.42 -0.97 -16.74
CA ARG A 62 7.89 -2.30 -17.10
C ARG A 62 8.24 -3.35 -16.07
N THR A 63 9.40 -3.19 -15.45
CA THR A 63 9.97 -4.15 -14.51
C THR A 63 10.44 -3.42 -13.27
N MET A 64 10.33 -4.11 -12.15
CA MET A 64 10.82 -3.66 -10.86
C MET A 64 11.55 -4.84 -10.22
N THR A 65 12.72 -4.57 -9.67
CA THR A 65 13.58 -5.60 -9.05
C THR A 65 13.20 -5.88 -7.60
N THR A 66 12.47 -4.97 -6.98
CA THR A 66 12.02 -5.03 -5.59
C THR A 66 10.56 -5.48 -5.51
N THR A 67 10.13 -5.83 -4.30
CA THR A 67 8.77 -6.33 -4.05
C THR A 67 7.86 -5.21 -3.55
N LEU A 68 6.58 -5.25 -3.94
CA LEU A 68 5.53 -4.44 -3.32
C LEU A 68 4.88 -5.25 -2.19
N GLY A 69 5.14 -4.87 -0.94
CA GLY A 69 4.49 -5.46 0.21
C GLY A 69 3.04 -4.98 0.32
N VAL A 70 2.12 -5.90 0.58
CA VAL A 70 0.76 -5.59 1.00
C VAL A 70 0.52 -6.25 2.35
N ASN A 71 0.25 -5.45 3.36
CA ASN A 71 -0.05 -5.92 4.70
C ASN A 71 -1.56 -5.77 4.96
N VAL A 72 -2.27 -6.89 5.02
CA VAL A 72 -3.69 -6.90 5.37
C VAL A 72 -3.83 -7.06 6.88
N TYR A 73 -4.66 -6.25 7.50
CA TYR A 73 -4.89 -6.28 8.94
C TYR A 73 -6.37 -6.17 9.26
N LEU A 74 -6.78 -6.74 10.39
CA LEU A 74 -8.14 -6.66 10.89
C LEU A 74 -8.22 -5.49 11.86
N HIS A 75 -9.20 -4.61 11.65
CA HIS A 75 -9.52 -3.56 12.60
C HIS A 75 -10.37 -4.25 13.65
N ASP A 76 -9.94 -4.17 14.90
CA ASP A 76 -10.73 -4.65 16.03
C ASP A 76 -10.77 -6.19 16.17
N ILE A 77 -9.61 -6.82 16.36
CA ILE A 77 -9.58 -7.97 17.30
C ILE A 77 -9.79 -7.34 18.67
N ARG A 78 -11.05 -7.07 19.03
CA ARG A 78 -11.40 -6.45 20.31
C ARG A 78 -10.67 -7.22 21.40
N GLU A 79 -10.13 -6.51 22.40
CA GLU A 79 -9.61 -7.14 23.63
C GLU A 79 -10.66 -8.03 24.33
N ASN A 80 -11.92 -7.97 23.89
CA ASN A 80 -13.07 -8.75 24.34
C ASN A 80 -13.66 -9.70 23.28
N MET A 81 -12.98 -10.02 22.17
CA MET A 81 -13.40 -11.19 21.38
C MET A 81 -13.25 -12.42 22.26
N ALA A 82 -14.37 -12.97 22.74
CA ALA A 82 -14.35 -14.25 23.41
C ALA A 82 -13.72 -15.27 22.45
N HIS A 83 -12.94 -16.22 22.98
CA HIS A 83 -12.21 -17.25 22.23
C HIS A 83 -13.07 -18.10 21.25
N VAL A 84 -14.38 -17.84 21.17
CA VAL A 84 -15.39 -18.55 20.40
C VAL A 84 -16.07 -17.70 19.31
N ASP A 85 -15.78 -16.40 19.20
CA ASP A 85 -16.32 -15.59 18.08
C ASP A 85 -15.55 -15.91 16.79
N VAL A 86 -16.21 -16.63 15.88
CA VAL A 86 -15.69 -16.89 14.54
C VAL A 86 -15.85 -15.62 13.72
N LEU A 87 -14.73 -14.99 13.36
CA LEU A 87 -14.73 -13.95 12.34
C LEU A 87 -14.84 -14.62 10.96
N GLU A 88 -16.04 -14.60 10.40
CA GLU A 88 -16.29 -15.13 9.06
C GLU A 88 -15.67 -14.19 8.01
N ILE A 89 -14.55 -14.63 7.42
CA ILE A 89 -14.00 -14.03 6.21
C ILE A 89 -14.75 -14.68 5.05
N ASP A 90 -15.88 -14.08 4.69
CA ASP A 90 -16.79 -14.55 3.62
C ASP A 90 -16.21 -14.40 2.20
N GLY A 91 -15.00 -13.85 2.08
CA GLY A 91 -14.35 -13.57 0.79
C GLY A 91 -14.96 -12.39 0.04
N SER A 92 -15.78 -11.57 0.69
CA SER A 92 -16.40 -10.38 0.05
C SER A 92 -15.41 -9.25 -0.26
N ALA A 93 -14.19 -9.32 0.26
CA ALA A 93 -13.14 -8.34 0.01
C ALA A 93 -12.11 -8.86 -1.01
N THR A 94 -12.05 -8.20 -2.17
CA THR A 94 -11.04 -8.44 -3.20
C THR A 94 -10.05 -7.28 -3.22
N LEU A 95 -8.76 -7.56 -3.15
CA LEU A 95 -7.71 -6.58 -3.47
C LEU A 95 -7.29 -6.77 -4.93
N GLU A 96 -7.61 -5.80 -5.77
CA GLU A 96 -7.24 -5.81 -7.19
C GLU A 96 -6.06 -4.86 -7.44
N LEU A 97 -4.96 -5.40 -7.96
CA LEU A 97 -3.80 -4.62 -8.39
C LEU A 97 -3.94 -4.33 -9.89
N VAL A 98 -4.40 -3.12 -10.23
CA VAL A 98 -4.53 -2.68 -11.61
C VAL A 98 -3.23 -2.01 -12.07
N TYR A 99 -2.61 -2.56 -13.11
CA TYR A 99 -1.47 -1.94 -13.80
C TYR A 99 -2.00 -1.12 -14.99
N LEU A 100 -1.72 0.19 -15.02
CA LEU A 100 -2.07 1.10 -16.12
C LEU A 100 -0.89 1.31 -17.07
#